data_AF-A0A7C3AKY5-F1
#
_entry.id   AF-A0A7C3AKY5-F1
#
_cell.length_a   1.000
_cell.length_b   1.000
_cell.length_c   1.000
_cell.angle_alpha   90.00
_cell.angle_beta   90.00
_cell.angle_gamma   90.00
#
_symmetry.space_group_name_H-M   'P 1'
#
loop_
_entity.id
_entity.type
_entity.pdbx_description
1 polymer ?
#
loop_
_entity_poly.entity_id
_entity_poly.type
_entity_poly.pdbx_seq_one_letter_code
_entity_poly.pdbx_strand_id
1 'polypeptide(L)'
;PWCGHRVGDGYVVLGNAIAGEQVIAAMEEAFLGSSDEDLEERLLRSIEAGRDAGGQPEGQRSAALVVYDRKDFARVDLRIDLHEEPVGELRRIFEIYRPAIPYYEQRQVDPRVPPLDEWLAE
;
A
#
# COMPACT_ATOMS: atom_id res chain seq x y z
N PRO A 1 -5.44 7.32 -23.97
CA PRO A 1 -5.26 7.46 -22.50
C PRO A 1 -6.59 7.77 -21.80
N TRP A 2 -6.97 6.95 -20.82
CA TRP A 2 -8.18 7.12 -20.02
C TRP A 2 -7.87 7.81 -18.68
N CYS A 3 -8.84 8.52 -18.11
CA CYS A 3 -8.80 9.05 -16.76
C CYS A 3 -10.19 9.02 -16.11
N GLY A 4 -10.22 8.91 -14.79
CA GLY A 4 -11.46 8.86 -14.04
C GLY A 4 -11.24 8.49 -12.58
N HIS A 5 -12.34 8.37 -11.85
CA HIS A 5 -12.33 8.06 -10.42
C HIS A 5 -13.65 7.40 -10.00
N ARG A 6 -13.63 6.77 -8.83
CA ARG A 6 -14.81 6.30 -8.09
C ARG A 6 -14.71 6.76 -6.65
N VAL A 7 -15.85 7.15 -6.08
CA VAL A 7 -15.98 7.60 -4.69
C VAL A 7 -16.95 6.68 -4.00
N GLY A 8 -16.59 6.22 -2.81
CA GLY A 8 -17.49 5.50 -1.92
C GLY A 8 -17.36 5.99 -0.49
N ASP A 9 -17.91 5.23 0.45
CA ASP A 9 -17.90 5.60 1.85
C ASP A 9 -16.48 5.49 2.43
N GLY A 10 -15.87 6.64 2.74
CA GLY A 10 -14.53 6.71 3.31
C GLY A 10 -13.38 6.40 2.34
N TYR A 11 -13.60 6.36 1.03
CA TYR A 11 -12.52 6.15 0.06
C TYR A 11 -12.75 6.84 -1.29
N VAL A 12 -11.65 7.03 -2.01
CA VAL A 12 -11.64 7.41 -3.43
C VAL A 12 -10.56 6.60 -4.13
N VAL A 13 -10.89 6.09 -5.32
CA VAL A 13 -9.94 5.46 -6.25
C VAL A 13 -9.90 6.31 -7.50
N LEU A 14 -8.70 6.70 -7.94
CA LEU A 14 -8.54 7.58 -9.10
C LEU A 14 -7.29 7.20 -9.91
N GLY A 15 -7.31 7.54 -11.20
CA GLY A 15 -6.19 7.28 -12.09
C GLY A 15 -6.26 8.10 -13.37
N ASN A 16 -5.10 8.36 -13.95
CA ASN A 16 -4.94 9.06 -15.21
C ASN A 16 -3.86 8.36 -16.06
N ALA A 17 -3.94 8.52 -17.38
CA ALA A 17 -3.05 7.82 -18.32
C ALA A 17 -3.05 6.29 -18.13
N ILE A 18 -4.19 5.72 -17.75
CA ILE A 18 -4.36 4.28 -17.55
C ILE A 18 -5.08 3.62 -18.74
N ALA A 19 -5.05 2.29 -18.77
CA ALA A 19 -5.59 1.46 -19.85
C ALA A 19 -7.10 1.60 -20.06
N GLY A 20 -7.87 1.91 -19.01
CA GLY A 20 -9.32 2.12 -19.11
C GLY A 20 -10.03 2.09 -17.75
N GLU A 21 -11.36 2.20 -17.77
CA GLU A 21 -12.19 2.20 -16.56
C GLU A 21 -12.03 0.92 -15.72
N GLN A 22 -11.76 -0.21 -16.37
CA GLN A 22 -11.56 -1.50 -15.70
C GLN A 22 -10.45 -1.46 -14.64
N VAL A 23 -9.46 -0.57 -14.80
CA VAL A 23 -8.39 -0.38 -13.80
C VAL A 23 -8.97 0.16 -12.50
N ILE A 24 -9.76 1.23 -12.55
CA ILE A 24 -10.40 1.81 -11.35
C ILE A 24 -11.43 0.86 -10.75
N ALA A 25 -12.17 0.14 -11.60
CA ALA A 25 -13.12 -0.87 -11.14
C ALA A 25 -12.44 -2.00 -10.35
N ALA A 26 -11.33 -2.54 -10.86
CA ALA A 26 -10.58 -3.60 -10.21
C ALA A 26 -9.95 -3.13 -8.89
N MET A 27 -9.39 -1.92 -8.87
CA MET A 27 -8.85 -1.30 -7.65
C MET A 27 -9.91 -1.15 -6.54
N GLU A 28 -11.11 -0.68 -6.90
CA GLU A 28 -12.23 -0.53 -5.97
C GLU A 28 -12.74 -1.89 -5.47
N GLU A 29 -12.95 -2.85 -6.37
CA GLU A 29 -13.40 -4.20 -6.02
C GLU A 29 -12.44 -4.88 -5.04
N ALA A 30 -11.13 -4.78 -5.27
CA ALA A 30 -10.12 -5.33 -4.38
C ALA A 30 -10.11 -4.65 -3.00
N PHE A 31 -10.29 -3.33 -2.94
CA PHE A 31 -10.35 -2.58 -1.67
C PHE A 31 -11.58 -2.92 -0.83
N LEU A 32 -12.74 -3.06 -1.49
CA LEU A 32 -14.01 -3.43 -0.84
C LEU A 32 -14.05 -4.91 -0.45
N GLY A 33 -13.47 -5.79 -1.27
CA GLY A 33 -13.43 -7.23 -1.05
C GLY A 33 -12.43 -7.71 0.01
N SER A 34 -11.65 -6.80 0.59
CA SER A 34 -10.67 -7.08 1.65
C SER A 34 -11.00 -6.38 2.97
N SER A 35 -12.29 -6.12 3.25
CA SER A 35 -12.74 -5.37 4.43
C SER A 35 -12.36 -5.97 5.78
N ASP A 36 -11.96 -7.24 5.81
CA ASP A 36 -11.49 -8.00 6.97
C ASP A 36 -9.98 -7.85 7.25
N GLU A 37 -9.24 -7.18 6.37
CA GLU A 37 -7.81 -6.92 6.48
C GLU A 37 -7.51 -5.52 7.04
N ASP A 38 -6.27 -5.32 7.53
CA ASP A 38 -5.76 -4.00 7.90
C ASP A 38 -5.74 -3.03 6.70
N LEU A 39 -5.85 -1.72 6.96
CA LEU A 39 -5.96 -0.71 5.91
C LEU A 39 -4.76 -0.73 4.93
N GLU A 40 -3.54 -0.91 5.44
CA GLU A 40 -2.32 -1.06 4.65
C GLU A 40 -2.40 -2.20 3.62
N GLU A 41 -2.97 -3.35 4.00
CA GLU A 41 -3.15 -4.48 3.11
C GLU A 41 -4.22 -4.20 2.05
N ARG A 42 -5.33 -3.59 2.46
CA ARG A 42 -6.44 -3.23 1.57
C ARG A 42 -5.99 -2.28 0.46
N LEU A 43 -5.19 -1.28 0.82
CA LEU A 43 -4.61 -0.33 -0.12
C LEU A 43 -3.61 -1.00 -1.07
N LEU A 44 -2.77 -1.91 -0.56
CA LEU A 44 -1.82 -2.64 -1.38
C LEU A 44 -2.51 -3.56 -2.40
N ARG A 45 -3.53 -4.32 -1.96
CA ARG A 45 -4.36 -5.14 -2.85
C ARG A 45 -5.05 -4.31 -3.93
N SER A 46 -5.51 -3.10 -3.57
CA SER A 46 -6.11 -2.18 -4.53
C SER A 46 -5.14 -1.83 -5.66
N ILE A 47 -3.91 -1.39 -5.34
CA ILE A 47 -2.94 -1.03 -6.39
C ILE A 47 -2.44 -2.23 -7.19
N GLU A 48 -2.36 -3.42 -6.57
CA GLU A 48 -2.04 -4.68 -7.25
C GLU A 48 -3.10 -5.01 -8.31
N ALA A 49 -4.39 -4.94 -7.93
CA ALA A 49 -5.49 -5.16 -8.86
C ALA A 49 -5.50 -4.12 -10.00
N GLY A 50 -5.16 -2.86 -9.71
CA GLY A 50 -5.02 -1.82 -10.73
C GLY A 50 -3.93 -2.11 -11.75
N ARG A 51 -2.75 -2.54 -11.30
CA ARG A 51 -1.67 -3.01 -12.18
C ARG A 51 -2.15 -4.18 -13.05
N ASP A 52 -2.77 -5.18 -12.43
CA ASP A 52 -3.16 -6.43 -13.10
C ASP A 52 -4.30 -6.22 -14.12
N ALA A 53 -5.14 -5.20 -13.90
CA ALA A 53 -6.18 -4.76 -14.84
C ALA A 53 -5.65 -3.93 -16.03
N GLY A 54 -4.33 -3.77 -16.14
CA GLY A 54 -3.62 -3.13 -17.26
C GLY A 54 -2.92 -1.83 -16.88
N GLY A 55 -3.19 -1.26 -15.71
CA GLY A 55 -2.48 -0.10 -15.15
C GLY A 55 -2.21 1.03 -16.14
N GLN A 56 -1.02 1.60 -16.05
CA GLN A 56 -0.47 2.52 -17.06
C GLN A 56 0.10 1.72 -18.25
N PRO A 57 -0.23 2.06 -19.51
CA PRO A 57 0.20 1.29 -20.69
C PRO A 57 1.71 1.14 -20.84
N GLU A 58 2.49 2.14 -20.41
CA GLU A 58 3.96 2.12 -20.49
C GLU A 58 4.62 1.43 -19.28
N GLY A 59 3.83 0.82 -18.39
CA GLY A 59 4.29 0.26 -17.12
C GLY A 59 4.41 1.30 -16.02
N GLN A 60 4.73 0.83 -14.81
CA GLN A 60 4.98 1.68 -13.65
C GLN A 60 6.48 1.71 -13.34
N ARG A 61 6.96 2.82 -12.76
CA ARG A 61 8.38 2.94 -12.33
C ARG A 61 8.54 3.08 -10.82
N SER A 62 7.47 3.49 -10.14
CA SER A 62 7.45 3.71 -8.70
C SER A 62 6.12 3.28 -8.10
N ALA A 63 6.15 3.03 -6.79
CA ALA A 63 4.97 2.72 -5.99
C ALA A 63 5.22 3.16 -4.54
N ALA A 64 4.16 3.52 -3.83
CA ALA A 64 4.26 3.89 -2.41
C ALA A 64 3.00 3.46 -1.66
N LEU A 65 3.17 3.17 -0.37
CA LEU A 65 2.10 2.91 0.58
C LEU A 65 2.33 3.75 1.82
N VAL A 66 1.38 4.62 2.14
CA VAL A 66 1.43 5.51 3.30
C VAL A 66 0.14 5.38 4.08
N VAL A 67 0.25 5.04 5.36
CA VAL A 67 -0.87 4.86 6.29
C VAL A 67 -0.56 5.55 7.61
N TYR A 68 -1.51 6.35 8.08
CA TYR A 68 -1.49 6.96 9.40
C TYR A 68 -2.59 6.34 10.27
N ASP A 69 -2.30 6.17 11.55
CA ASP A 69 -3.30 5.84 12.57
C ASP A 69 -3.43 7.02 13.56
N ARG A 70 -3.49 6.77 14.87
CA ARG A 70 -3.79 7.80 15.88
C ARG A 70 -2.63 8.73 16.25
N LYS A 71 -1.46 8.55 15.65
CA LYS A 71 -0.23 9.27 15.99
C LYS A 71 0.17 10.24 14.86
N ASP A 72 1.00 11.22 15.20
CA ASP A 72 1.48 12.25 14.26
C ASP A 72 2.49 11.73 13.22
N PHE A 73 2.87 10.45 13.33
CA PHE A 73 3.79 9.77 12.44
C PHE A 73 3.11 8.58 11.78
N ALA A 74 3.62 8.22 10.59
CA ALA A 74 3.06 7.13 9.81
C ALA A 74 3.19 5.79 10.53
N ARG A 75 2.11 5.00 10.48
CA ARG A 75 2.09 3.57 10.84
C ARG A 75 2.83 2.73 9.80
N VAL A 76 2.64 3.08 8.52
CA VAL A 76 3.35 2.50 7.37
C VAL A 76 3.76 3.64 6.44
N ASP A 77 5.03 3.71 6.06
CA ASP A 77 5.53 4.59 4.99
C ASP A 77 6.60 3.83 4.21
N LEU A 78 6.17 3.22 3.10
CA LEU A 78 7.00 2.39 2.23
C LEU A 78 7.01 2.99 0.83
N ARG A 79 8.21 3.08 0.25
CA ARG A 79 8.42 3.71 -1.06
C ARG A 79 9.38 2.90 -1.91
N ILE A 80 8.94 2.63 -3.14
CA ILE A 80 9.78 2.13 -4.23
C ILE A 80 9.91 3.28 -5.22
N ASP A 81 11.01 4.03 -5.13
CA ASP A 81 11.19 5.23 -5.97
C ASP A 81 11.62 4.88 -7.40
N LEU A 82 12.26 3.72 -7.62
CA LEU A 82 12.62 3.21 -8.94
C LEU A 82 12.76 1.68 -8.94
N HIS A 83 11.91 0.99 -9.70
CA HIS A 83 12.03 -0.46 -9.95
C HIS A 83 11.31 -0.82 -11.26
N GLU A 84 11.70 -1.93 -11.90
CA GLU A 84 11.01 -2.43 -13.11
C GLU A 84 9.60 -2.94 -12.79
N GLU A 85 9.45 -3.53 -11.60
CA GLU A 85 8.17 -4.04 -11.07
C GLU A 85 7.86 -3.39 -9.71
N PRO A 86 7.52 -2.10 -9.65
CA PRO A 86 7.50 -1.36 -8.39
C PRO A 86 6.37 -1.78 -7.45
N VAL A 87 5.21 -2.17 -7.98
CA VAL A 87 4.09 -2.65 -7.13
C VAL A 87 4.41 -4.04 -6.56
N GLY A 88 5.04 -4.92 -7.34
CA GLY A 88 5.50 -6.23 -6.85
C GLY A 88 6.59 -6.08 -5.79
N GLU A 89 7.51 -5.14 -5.99
CA GLU A 89 8.56 -4.84 -5.00
C GLU A 89 8.00 -4.22 -3.73
N LEU A 90 6.99 -3.35 -3.85
CA LEU A 90 6.28 -2.80 -2.69
C LEU A 90 5.62 -3.90 -1.86
N ARG A 91 4.99 -4.89 -2.51
CA ARG A 91 4.48 -6.10 -1.83
C ARG A 91 5.57 -6.86 -1.10
N ARG A 92 6.71 -7.12 -1.76
CA ARG A 92 7.83 -7.84 -1.14
C ARG A 92 8.34 -7.13 0.13
N ILE A 93 8.52 -5.80 0.07
CA ILE A 93 8.94 -5.01 1.23
C ILE A 93 7.85 -4.98 2.29
N PHE A 94 6.59 -4.85 1.90
CA PHE A 94 5.47 -4.85 2.83
C PHE A 94 5.38 -6.15 3.64
N GLU A 95 5.57 -7.33 3.02
CA GLU A 95 5.58 -8.60 3.76
C GLU A 95 6.70 -8.68 4.81
N ILE A 96 7.86 -8.05 4.53
CA ILE A 96 8.96 -7.96 5.49
C ILE A 96 8.63 -6.95 6.61
N TYR A 97 8.02 -5.83 6.26
CA TYR A 97 7.70 -4.74 7.18
C TYR A 97 6.51 -5.04 8.10
N ARG A 98 5.48 -5.72 7.58
CA ARG A 98 4.20 -6.00 8.25
C ARG A 98 4.37 -6.57 9.68
N PRO A 99 5.16 -7.63 9.93
CA PRO A 99 5.34 -8.14 11.30
C PRO A 99 6.04 -7.15 12.24
N ALA A 100 6.81 -6.20 11.69
CA ALA A 100 7.52 -5.17 12.45
C ALA A 100 6.70 -3.89 12.67
N ILE A 101 5.46 -3.79 12.17
CA ILE A 101 4.61 -2.60 12.38
C ILE A 101 4.46 -2.28 13.89
N PRO A 102 4.09 -3.22 14.78
CA PRO A 102 3.95 -2.91 16.20
C PRO A 102 5.27 -2.45 16.84
N TYR A 103 6.39 -3.02 16.39
CA TYR A 103 7.73 -2.62 16.82
C TYR A 103 8.00 -1.15 16.49
N TYR A 104 7.81 -0.75 15.22
CA TYR A 104 8.09 0.61 14.79
C TYR A 104 7.15 1.63 15.45
N GLU A 105 5.90 1.26 15.71
CA GLU A 105 4.97 2.12 16.45
C GLU A 105 5.41 2.36 17.90
N GLN A 106 5.98 1.35 18.57
CA GLN A 106 6.47 1.46 19.94
C GLN A 106 7.82 2.18 20.01
N ARG A 107 8.75 1.84 19.11
CA ARG A 107 10.11 2.39 19.07
C ARG A 107 10.14 3.90 18.93
N GLN A 108 9.15 4.48 18.26
CA GLN A 108 9.03 5.93 18.09
C GLN A 108 8.62 6.69 19.37
N VAL A 109 8.01 6.01 20.34
CA VAL A 109 7.56 6.63 21.60
C VAL A 109 8.33 6.14 22.83
N ASP A 110 9.02 4.99 22.73
CA ASP A 110 9.86 4.45 23.79
C ASP A 110 11.26 4.08 23.26
N PRO A 111 12.30 4.84 23.64
CA PRO A 111 13.67 4.57 23.19
C PRO A 111 14.29 3.31 23.81
N ARG A 112 13.64 2.68 24.80
CA ARG A 112 14.15 1.50 25.51
C ARG A 112 13.79 0.18 24.83
N VAL A 113 12.91 0.20 23.83
CA VAL A 113 12.61 -0.99 23.02
C VAL A 113 13.93 -1.57 22.48
N PRO A 114 14.16 -2.89 22.55
CA PRO A 114 15.41 -3.51 22.06
C PRO A 114 15.52 -3.42 20.53
N PRO A 115 16.68 -3.70 19.91
CA PRO A 115 16.78 -3.82 18.46
C PRO A 115 15.73 -4.76 17.84
N LEU A 116 15.40 -4.58 16.55
CA LEU A 116 14.31 -5.31 15.89
C LEU A 116 14.52 -6.83 15.90
N ASP A 117 15.74 -7.29 15.69
CA ASP A 117 16.10 -8.71 15.71
C ASP A 117 15.91 -9.35 17.09
N GLU A 118 16.21 -8.61 18.16
CA GLU A 118 15.92 -9.02 19.53
C GLU A 118 14.42 -9.02 19.82
N TRP A 119 13.69 -7.98 19.37
CA TRP A 119 12.23 -7.86 19.57
C TRP A 119 11.45 -8.96 18.84
N LEU A 120 11.89 -9.37 17.65
CA LEU A 120 11.26 -10.45 16.88
C LEU A 120 11.54 -11.84 17.44
N ALA A 121 12.49 -11.99 18.37
CA ALA A 121 12.85 -13.27 18.97
C ALA A 121 12.03 -13.61 20.23
N GLU A 122 11.25 -12.66 20.75
CA GLU A 122 10.33 -12.81 21.89
C GLU A 122 8.93 -13.30 21.47
#